data_AF-A0AA41S5W3-F1
#
_entry.id   AF-A0AA41S5W3-F1
#
_cell.length_a   1.000
_cell.length_b   1.000
_cell.length_c   1.000
_cell.angle_alpha   90.00
_cell.angle_beta   90.00
_cell.angle_gamma   90.00
#
_symmetry.space_group_name_H-M   'P 1'
#
loop_
_entity.id
_entity.type
_entity.pdbx_description
1 polymer ?
#
loop_
_entity_poly.entity_id
_entity_poly.type
_entity_poly.pdbx_seq_one_letter_code
_entity_poly.pdbx_strand_id
1 'polypeptide(L)' 'YHKYQLVGREPPTEQEETPKIYRMLVWATNEVRAKYMFWYFLRKPNKVKKGNGQLLAIKE' A
#
# COMPACT_ATOMS: atom_id res chain seq x y z
N TYR A 1 0.93 20.26 -2.38
CA TYR A 1 0.45 18.88 -2.19
C TYR A 1 0.55 18.19 -3.53
N HIS A 2 1.09 16.98 -3.53
CA HIS A 2 1.29 16.18 -4.72
C HIS A 2 0.33 15.00 -4.67
N LYS A 3 -0.18 14.63 -5.84
CA LYS A 3 -0.95 13.40 -5.99
C LYS A 3 0.07 12.27 -5.93
N TYR A 4 -0.28 11.17 -5.27
CA TYR A 4 0.54 9.98 -5.25
C TYR A 4 -0.36 8.78 -5.52
N GLN A 5 0.00 8.01 -6.53
CA GLN A 5 -0.56 6.70 -6.79
C GLN A 5 0.34 5.62 -6.18
N LEU A 6 -0.19 4.95 -5.16
CA LEU A 6 0.47 3.85 -4.46
C LEU A 6 -0.17 2.54 -4.86
N VAL A 7 0.67 1.55 -5.16
CA VAL A 7 0.24 0.18 -5.45
C VAL A 7 1.03 -0.75 -4.53
N GLY A 8 0.33 -1.64 -3.82
CA GLY A 8 0.95 -2.64 -2.95
C GLY A 8 0.11 -3.90 -2.85
N ARG A 9 0.70 -4.97 -2.32
CA ARG A 9 0.06 -6.27 -2.16
C ARG A 9 0.44 -6.90 -0.83
N GLU A 10 -0.35 -7.88 -0.43
CA GLU A 10 0.04 -8.85 0.60
C GLU A 10 1.14 -9.78 0.06
N PRO A 11 1.99 -10.34 0.94
CA PRO A 11 2.98 -11.32 0.52
C PRO A 11 2.23 -12.60 0.08
N PRO A 12 2.68 -13.26 -1.00
CA PRO A 12 2.09 -14.54 -1.39
C PRO A 12 2.36 -15.56 -0.28
N THR A 13 1.30 -16.21 0.18
CA THR A 13 1.36 -17.34 1.13
C THR A 13 1.00 -18.63 0.38
N GLU A 14 1.44 -19.79 0.87
CA GLU A 14 1.12 -21.10 0.26
C GLU A 14 -0.39 -21.35 0.09
N GLN A 15 -1.24 -20.66 0.86
CA GLN A 15 -2.69 -20.73 0.75
C GLN A 15 -3.31 -19.76 -0.27
N GLU A 16 -2.61 -18.67 -0.61
CA GLU A 16 -3.07 -17.66 -1.57
C GLU A 16 -1.92 -17.25 -2.48
N GLU A 17 -1.75 -18.00 -3.57
CA GLU A 17 -0.71 -17.78 -4.58
C GLU A 17 -0.88 -16.45 -5.34
N THR A 18 -2.10 -15.91 -5.37
CA THR A 18 -2.44 -14.65 -6.07
C THR A 18 -3.03 -13.61 -5.11
N PRO A 19 -2.18 -12.97 -4.27
CA PRO A 19 -2.65 -11.98 -3.30
C PRO A 19 -3.26 -10.76 -3.99
N LYS A 20 -4.28 -10.17 -3.36
CA LYS A 20 -4.98 -8.99 -3.87
C LYS A 20 -4.04 -7.80 -3.98
N ILE A 21 -4.12 -7.10 -5.11
CA ILE A 21 -3.37 -5.87 -5.36
C ILE A 21 -4.23 -4.68 -4.94
N TYR A 22 -3.71 -3.88 -4.01
CA TYR A 22 -4.34 -2.66 -3.53
C TYR A 22 -3.73 -1.45 -4.23
N ARG A 23 -4.60 -0.62 -4.81
CA ARG A 23 -4.25 0.67 -5.40
C ARG A 23 -4.92 1.79 -4.62
N MET A 24 -4.16 2.81 -4.25
CA MET A 24 -4.68 3.99 -3.54
C MET A 24 -4.14 5.27 -4.16
N LEU A 25 -5.00 6.27 -4.26
CA LEU A 25 -4.64 7.62 -4.65
C LEU A 25 -4.67 8.49 -3.40
N VAL A 26 -3.56 9.17 -3.10
CA VAL A 26 -3.38 9.96 -1.89
C VAL A 26 -2.83 11.32 -2.25
N TRP A 27 -3.31 12.36 -1.59
CA TRP A 27 -2.69 13.68 -1.62
C TRP A 27 -1.77 13.82 -0.43
N ALA A 28 -0.47 14.02 -0.68
CA ALA A 28 0.52 14.16 0.38
C ALA A 28 1.53 15.26 0.06
N THR A 29 2.26 15.71 1.07
CA THR A 29 3.33 16.71 0.91
C THR A 29 4.62 16.10 0.38
N ASN A 30 4.80 14.79 0.54
CA ASN A 30 6.03 14.06 0.22
C ASN A 30 5.75 12.54 0.26
N GLU A 31 6.57 11.77 -0.46
CA GLU A 31 6.38 10.32 -0.64
C GLU A 31 6.33 9.54 0.68
N VAL A 32 7.15 9.92 1.67
CA VAL A 32 7.19 9.24 2.97
C VAL A 32 5.82 9.29 3.66
N ARG A 33 5.15 10.44 3.59
CA ARG A 33 3.82 10.65 4.16
C ARG A 33 2.76 9.89 3.37
N ALA A 34 2.92 9.80 2.05
CA ALA A 34 2.07 9.00 1.16
C ALA A 34 2.17 7.49 1.51
N LYS A 35 3.38 6.96 1.71
CA LYS A 35 3.60 5.58 2.17
C LYS A 35 2.99 5.30 3.54
N TYR A 36 3.11 6.24 4.48
CA TYR A 36 2.51 6.08 5.82
C TYR A 36 0.99 5.99 5.74
N MET A 37 0.35 6.89 4.97
CA MET A 37 -1.09 6.88 4.74
C MET A 37 -1.54 5.56 4.09
N PHE A 38 -0.80 5.06 3.08
CA PHE A 38 -1.07 3.75 2.46
C PHE A 38 -1.25 2.63 3.48
N TRP A 39 -0.25 2.43 4.35
CA TRP A 39 -0.31 1.37 5.35
C TRP A 39 -1.32 1.64 6.46
N TYR A 40 -1.55 2.91 6.82
CA TYR A 40 -2.58 3.28 7.78
C TYR A 40 -3.97 2.85 7.29
N PHE A 41 -4.30 3.13 6.03
CA PHE A 41 -5.60 2.80 5.45
C PHE A 41 -5.77 1.31 5.18
N LEU A 42 -4.71 0.56 4.86
CA LEU A 42 -4.80 -0.90 4.70
C LEU A 42 -4.88 -1.68 6.01
N ARG A 43 -4.41 -1.12 7.13
CA ARG A 43 -4.35 -1.82 8.41
C ARG A 43 -5.73 -2.20 8.97
N LYS A 44 -6.76 -1.37 8.80
CA LYS A 44 -8.11 -1.62 9.35
C LYS A 44 -8.94 -2.61 8.50
N PRO A 45 -9.19 -2.37 7.20
CA PRO A 45 -10.05 -3.24 6.40
C PRO A 45 -9.37 -4.55 6.03
N ASN A 46 -8.08 -4.52 5.69
CA ASN A 46 -7.41 -5.64 5.05
C ASN A 46 -6.37 -6.30 5.98
N LYS A 47 -6.19 -5.80 7.20
CA LYS A 47 -5.21 -6.30 8.18
C LYS A 47 -3.75 -6.34 7.66
N VAL A 48 -3.46 -5.67 6.55
CA VAL A 48 -2.13 -5.60 5.97
C VAL A 48 -1.25 -4.65 6.77
N LYS A 49 -0.07 -5.13 7.16
CA LYS A 49 0.93 -4.34 7.88
C LYS A 49 2.12 -4.04 6.97
N LYS A 50 2.76 -2.89 7.16
CA LYS A 50 3.99 -2.50 6.45
C LYS A 50 5.09 -3.58 6.51
N GLY A 51 5.20 -4.31 7.62
CA GLY A 51 6.23 -5.35 7.78
C GLY A 51 6.00 -6.58 6.91
N ASN A 52 4.75 -6.92 6.61
CA ASN A 52 4.40 -8.11 5.83
C ASN A 52 4.04 -7.74 4.39
N GLY A 53 3.49 -6.55 4.14
CA GLY A 53 3.08 -6.11 2.81
C GLY A 53 4.24 -5.64 1.94
N GLN A 54 4.12 -5.86 0.63
CA GLN A 54 5.05 -5.33 -0.37
C GLN A 54 4.46 -4.11 -1.06
N LEU A 55 5.24 -3.04 -1.14
CA LEU A 55 4.92 -1.88 -1.98
C LEU A 55 5.52 -2.08 -3.37
N LEU A 56 4.67 -2.12 -4.40
CA LEU A 56 5.06 -2.42 -5.77
C LEU A 56 5.47 -1.16 -6.53
N ALA A 57 4.69 -0.07 -6.38
CA ALA A 57 4.95 1.16 -7.09
C ALA A 57 4.47 2.38 -6.32
N ILE A 58 5.21 3.47 -6.48
CA ILE A 58 4.81 4.82 -6.09
C ILE A 58 5.00 5.68 -7.33
N LYS A 59 3.96 6.39 -7.71
CA LYS A 59 4.02 7.42 -8.75
C LYS A 59 3.48 8.71 -8.16
N GLU A 60 4.13 9.82 -8.47
CA GLU A 60 3.61 11.16 -8.22
C GLU A 60 2.67 11.55 -9.38
#